data_AF-A0A538RL09-F1
#
_entry.id   AF-A0A538RL09-F1
#
_cell.length_a   1.000
_cell.length_b   1.000
_cell.length_c   1.000
_cell.angle_alpha   90.00
_cell.angle_beta   90.00
_cell.angle_gamma   90.00
#
_symmetry.space_group_name_H-M   'P 1'
#
loop_
_entity.id
_entity.type
_entity.pdbx_description
1 polymer ?
#
loop_
_entity_poly.entity_id
_entity_poly.type
_entity_poly.pdbx_seq_one_letter_code
_entity_poly.pdbx_strand_id
1 'polypeptide(L)'
;MNEVDRCCAWEPIYDKNLPPLERKPSEAVVHARDKIFDPNAERRGNVYRKLSEAIEDAQPGDTILIRYKGSRPIEPVELKKVDADVTIKPYEGYRPILMIGQTPHP
;
A
#
# COMPACT_ATOMS: atom_id res chain seq x y z
N MET A 1 -22.08 -51.18 22.16
CA MET A 1 -22.19 -49.71 22.16
C MET A 1 -20.85 -49.19 21.70
N ASN A 2 -20.76 -48.75 20.44
CA ASN A 2 -19.51 -48.32 19.83
C ASN A 2 -19.49 -46.79 19.89
N GLU A 3 -18.68 -46.25 20.79
CA GLU A 3 -18.50 -44.80 20.93
C GLU A 3 -17.40 -44.36 19.98
N VAL A 4 -17.80 -43.64 18.95
CA VAL A 4 -16.95 -42.95 17.97
C VAL A 4 -16.33 -41.74 18.65
N ASP A 5 -15.14 -41.91 19.21
CA ASP A 5 -14.35 -40.80 19.70
C ASP A 5 -13.70 -40.08 18.50
N ARG A 6 -14.44 -39.10 17.96
CA ARG A 6 -13.94 -38.12 17.00
C ARG A 6 -12.98 -37.19 17.73
N CYS A 7 -11.78 -37.69 17.99
CA CYS A 7 -10.65 -36.85 18.33
C CYS A 7 -10.37 -35.92 17.15
N CYS A 8 -10.74 -34.65 17.32
CA CYS A 8 -10.39 -33.53 16.46
C CYS A 8 -8.87 -33.47 16.23
N ALA A 9 -8.37 -34.26 15.29
CA ALA A 9 -6.98 -34.19 14.86
C ALA A 9 -6.83 -32.99 13.92
N TRP A 10 -6.52 -31.82 14.50
CA TRP A 10 -5.89 -30.72 13.78
C TRP A 10 -4.40 -31.05 13.54
N GLU A 11 -4.11 -32.26 13.06
CA GLU A 11 -2.77 -32.62 12.62
C GLU A 11 -2.42 -31.84 11.34
N PRO A 12 -1.14 -31.50 11.12
CA PRO A 12 -0.77 -30.56 10.09
C PRO A 12 -0.88 -31.24 8.72
N ILE A 13 -1.95 -30.96 7.99
CA ILE A 13 -2.16 -31.41 6.60
C ILE A 13 -1.15 -30.74 5.63
N TYR A 14 -0.22 -29.94 6.14
CA TYR A 14 0.82 -29.30 5.33
C TYR A 14 2.03 -30.22 5.24
N ASP A 15 2.31 -30.66 4.02
CA ASP A 15 3.57 -31.29 3.67
C ASP A 15 4.72 -30.37 4.12
N LYS A 16 5.71 -30.91 4.83
CA LYS A 16 6.88 -30.14 5.31
C LYS A 16 7.70 -29.57 4.15
N ASN A 17 7.49 -30.07 2.94
CA ASN A 17 8.13 -29.62 1.71
C ASN A 17 7.15 -28.81 0.85
N LEU A 18 6.71 -27.66 1.37
CA LEU A 18 5.96 -26.71 0.55
C LEU A 18 6.86 -26.19 -0.59
N PRO A 19 6.37 -26.14 -1.83
CA PRO A 19 7.13 -25.53 -2.92
C PRO A 19 7.43 -24.06 -2.57
N PRO A 20 8.61 -23.54 -2.94
CA PRO A 20 8.92 -22.13 -2.76
C PRO A 20 7.83 -21.28 -3.42
N LEU A 21 7.35 -20.27 -2.71
CA LEU A 21 6.41 -19.31 -3.30
C LEU A 21 7.14 -18.55 -4.40
N GLU A 22 6.76 -18.83 -5.65
CA GLU A 22 7.14 -17.99 -6.78
C GLU A 22 6.49 -16.62 -6.60
N ARG A 23 7.26 -15.66 -6.11
CA ARG A 23 6.90 -14.26 -6.18
C ARG A 23 6.96 -13.88 -7.65
N LYS A 24 5.81 -13.93 -8.35
CA LYS A 24 5.69 -13.23 -9.62
C LYS A 24 6.13 -11.79 -9.36
N PRO A 25 7.09 -11.24 -10.12
CA PRO A 25 7.27 -9.81 -10.12
C PRO A 25 5.92 -9.24 -10.46
N SER A 26 5.30 -8.54 -9.51
CA SER A 26 4.14 -7.73 -9.83
C SER A 26 4.70 -6.65 -10.74
N GLU A 27 4.63 -6.86 -12.05
CA GLU A 27 4.77 -5.77 -13.01
C GLU A 27 3.70 -4.76 -12.61
N ALA A 28 4.08 -3.79 -11.79
CA ALA A 28 3.20 -2.72 -11.42
C ALA A 28 3.16 -1.85 -12.67
N VAL A 29 2.24 -2.18 -13.57
CA VAL A 29 1.93 -1.34 -14.73
C VAL A 29 1.53 0.01 -14.14
N VAL A 30 2.45 0.97 -14.16
CA VAL A 30 2.17 2.35 -13.80
C VAL A 30 1.25 2.85 -14.90
N HIS A 31 -0.03 2.96 -14.60
CA HIS A 31 -0.98 3.49 -15.55
C HIS A 31 -0.72 5.00 -15.70
N ALA A 32 -0.99 5.55 -16.88
CA ALA A 32 -0.83 7.00 -17.12
C ALA A 32 -1.64 7.87 -16.15
N ARG A 33 -2.70 7.32 -15.55
CA ARG A 33 -3.53 7.96 -14.52
C ARG A 33 -2.94 7.91 -13.11
N ASP A 34 -2.00 7.01 -12.86
CA ASP A 34 -1.42 6.83 -11.54
C ASP A 34 -0.69 8.11 -11.11
N LYS A 35 -0.83 8.48 -9.84
CA LYS A 35 -0.16 9.63 -9.25
C LYS A 35 1.08 9.12 -8.52
N ILE A 36 2.21 9.81 -8.62
CA ILE A 36 3.46 9.43 -7.95
C ILE A 36 3.77 10.44 -6.87
N PHE A 37 3.80 10.02 -5.61
CA PHE A 37 4.33 10.83 -4.52
C PHE A 37 5.84 10.58 -4.40
N ASP A 38 6.64 11.58 -4.75
CA ASP A 38 8.09 11.59 -4.54
C ASP A 38 8.50 12.93 -3.92
N PRO A 39 8.87 12.95 -2.63
CA PRO A 39 9.23 14.18 -1.94
C PRO A 39 10.54 14.82 -2.43
N ASN A 40 11.39 14.07 -3.14
CA ASN A 40 12.70 14.53 -3.59
C ASN A 40 12.73 14.89 -5.09
N ALA A 41 11.70 14.51 -5.85
CA ALA A 41 11.61 14.80 -7.27
C ALA A 41 11.15 16.23 -7.55
N GLU A 42 11.37 16.71 -8.77
CA GLU A 42 10.71 17.91 -9.27
C GLU A 42 9.24 17.64 -9.59
N ARG A 43 8.38 18.63 -9.33
CA ARG A 43 6.95 18.56 -9.69
C ARG A 43 6.86 18.54 -11.22
N ARG A 44 6.43 17.42 -11.80
CA ARG A 44 6.21 17.29 -13.25
C ARG A 44 5.11 16.28 -13.52
N GLY A 45 4.14 16.64 -14.36
CA GLY A 45 3.07 15.74 -14.78
C GLY A 45 2.30 15.14 -13.60
N ASN A 46 2.36 13.82 -13.44
CA ASN A 46 1.73 13.05 -12.37
C ASN A 46 2.65 12.84 -11.14
N VAL A 47 3.78 13.53 -11.02
CA VAL A 47 4.69 13.45 -9.86
C VAL A 47 4.44 14.61 -8.91
N TYR A 48 4.13 14.32 -7.64
CA TYR A 48 3.77 15.26 -6.57
C TYR A 48 4.81 15.20 -5.44
N ARG A 49 5.13 16.37 -4.88
CA ARG A 49 6.05 16.50 -3.73
C ARG A 49 5.36 16.35 -2.38
N LYS A 50 4.05 16.53 -2.34
CA LYS A 50 3.22 16.37 -1.14
C LYS A 50 2.16 15.31 -1.39
N LEU A 51 1.90 14.48 -0.38
CA LEU A 51 0.89 13.43 -0.46
C LEU A 51 -0.53 14.01 -0.55
N SER A 52 -0.80 15.13 0.12
CA SER A 52 -2.09 15.83 0.06
C SER A 52 -2.45 16.27 -1.35
N GLU A 53 -1.50 16.87 -2.08
CA GLU A 53 -1.70 17.30 -3.48
C GLU A 53 -2.06 16.10 -4.38
N ALA A 54 -1.44 14.94 -4.18
CA ALA A 54 -1.75 13.73 -4.93
C ALA A 54 -3.16 13.20 -4.62
N ILE A 55 -3.61 13.29 -3.36
CA ILE A 55 -4.95 12.89 -2.92
C ILE A 55 -6.04 13.84 -3.44
N GLU A 56 -5.76 15.13 -3.43
CA GLU A 56 -6.67 16.16 -3.97
C GLU A 56 -6.88 15.98 -5.47
N ASP A 57 -5.84 15.64 -6.22
CA ASP A 57 -5.92 15.44 -7.67
C ASP A 57 -6.40 14.04 -8.09
N ALA A 58 -6.33 13.05 -7.19
CA ALA A 58 -6.77 11.68 -7.46
C ALA A 58 -8.28 11.62 -7.79
N GLN A 59 -8.62 10.92 -8.87
CA GLN A 59 -9.99 10.58 -9.20
C GLN A 59 -10.38 9.22 -8.56
N PRO A 60 -11.67 8.93 -8.40
CA PRO A 60 -12.10 7.60 -7.94
C PRO A 60 -11.49 6.48 -8.79
N GLY A 61 -10.89 5.49 -8.14
CA GLY A 61 -10.17 4.37 -8.74
C GLY A 61 -8.70 4.64 -9.08
N ASP A 62 -8.17 5.84 -8.82
CA ASP A 62 -6.75 6.13 -9.05
C ASP A 62 -5.84 5.44 -8.02
N THR A 63 -4.61 5.17 -8.45
CA THR A 63 -3.54 4.69 -7.56
C THR A 63 -2.49 5.78 -7.33
N ILE A 64 -2.16 6.02 -6.07
CA ILE A 64 -1.03 6.83 -5.64
C ILE A 64 0.14 5.92 -5.30
N LEU A 65 1.22 6.02 -6.08
CA LEU A 65 2.46 5.28 -5.90
C LEU A 65 3.45 6.08 -5.05
N ILE A 66 3.91 5.48 -3.96
CA ILE A 66 4.86 6.10 -3.03
C ILE A 66 6.30 5.77 -3.44
N ARG A 67 7.06 6.76 -3.91
CA ARG A 67 8.41 6.59 -4.48
C ARG A 67 9.48 7.21 -3.57
N TYR A 68 9.65 6.64 -2.37
CA TYR A 68 10.81 6.90 -1.51
C TYR A 68 11.11 5.68 -0.63
N LYS A 69 12.32 5.62 -0.07
CA LYS A 69 12.77 4.52 0.80
C LYS A 69 12.93 4.99 2.24
N GLY A 70 12.70 4.10 3.19
CA GLY A 70 12.88 4.36 4.62
C GLY A 70 11.69 5.07 5.25
N SER A 71 11.89 5.55 6.47
CA SER A 71 10.85 6.21 7.25
C SER A 71 10.80 7.70 6.97
N ARG A 72 9.58 8.23 6.84
CA ARG A 72 9.36 9.66 6.67
C ARG A 72 8.14 10.09 7.47
N PRO A 73 8.25 11.13 8.32
CA PRO A 73 7.10 11.76 8.92
C PRO A 73 6.27 12.43 7.83
N ILE A 74 4.96 12.19 7.84
CA ILE A 74 4.00 12.83 6.96
C ILE A 74 2.95 13.56 7.79
N GLU A 75 2.52 14.71 7.30
CA GLU A 75 1.35 15.39 7.86
C GLU A 75 0.11 14.52 7.64
N PRO A 76 -0.77 14.37 8.64
CA PRO A 76 -2.06 13.73 8.45
C PRO A 76 -2.83 14.41 7.32
N VAL A 77 -3.40 13.62 6.42
CA VAL A 77 -4.22 14.13 5.31
C VAL A 77 -5.66 13.70 5.52
N GLU A 78 -6.56 14.67 5.54
CA GLU A 78 -8.00 14.42 5.59
C GLU A 78 -8.53 14.00 4.21
N LEU A 79 -9.27 12.90 4.17
CA LEU A 79 -9.99 12.47 2.96
C LEU A 79 -11.36 13.16 2.93
N LYS A 80 -11.44 14.30 2.23
CA LYS A 80 -12.64 15.16 2.19
C LYS A 80 -13.68 14.74 1.15
N LYS A 81 -13.32 13.86 0.21
CA LYS A 81 -14.22 13.40 -0.88
C LYS A 81 -15.16 12.33 -0.33
N VAL A 82 -16.46 12.51 -0.51
CA VAL A 82 -17.50 11.58 -0.04
C VAL A 82 -17.33 10.18 -0.64
N ASP A 83 -16.94 10.11 -1.92
CA ASP A 83 -16.68 8.87 -2.65
C ASP A 83 -15.16 8.66 -2.86
N ALA A 84 -14.37 8.82 -1.79
CA ALA A 84 -12.92 8.61 -1.85
C ALA A 84 -12.58 7.13 -2.09
N ASP A 85 -12.49 6.72 -3.35
CA ASP A 85 -11.92 5.45 -3.80
C ASP A 85 -10.50 5.71 -4.34
N VAL A 86 -9.48 5.56 -3.50
CA VAL A 86 -8.08 5.79 -3.89
C VAL A 86 -7.21 4.70 -3.28
N THR A 87 -6.39 4.06 -4.12
CA THR A 87 -5.40 3.08 -3.66
C THR A 87 -4.08 3.78 -3.39
N ILE A 88 -3.49 3.58 -2.21
CA ILE A 88 -2.13 4.06 -1.90
C ILE A 88 -1.22 2.85 -1.74
N LYS A 89 -0.15 2.77 -2.52
CA LYS A 89 0.80 1.64 -2.45
C LYS A 89 2.24 2.05 -2.76
N PRO A 90 3.25 1.27 -2.35
CA PRO A 90 4.63 1.52 -2.74
C PRO A 90 4.81 1.50 -4.27
N TYR A 91 5.66 2.38 -4.78
CA TYR A 91 6.21 2.23 -6.13
C TYR A 91 7.05 0.93 -6.20
N GLU A 92 7.15 0.33 -7.38
CA GLU A 92 7.87 -0.94 -7.55
C GLU A 92 9.34 -0.84 -7.09
N GLY A 93 9.78 -1.80 -6.28
CA GLY A 93 11.14 -1.78 -5.69
C GLY A 93 11.33 -0.81 -4.51
N TYR A 94 10.29 -0.06 -4.10
CA TYR A 94 10.32 0.80 -2.92
C TYR A 94 9.64 0.15 -1.72
N ARG A 95 10.10 0.55 -0.52
CA ARG A 95 9.58 0.12 0.78
C ARG A 95 9.48 1.35 1.69
N PRO A 96 8.49 2.21 1.46
CA PRO A 96 8.30 3.41 2.27
C PRO A 96 7.69 3.04 3.62
N ILE A 97 8.10 3.75 4.66
CA ILE A 97 7.46 3.72 5.98
C ILE A 97 6.89 5.14 6.19
N LEU A 98 5.57 5.25 6.22
CA LEU A 98 4.87 6.49 6.53
C LEU A 98 4.74 6.57 8.06
N MET A 99 5.32 7.59 8.67
CA MET A 99 5.17 7.86 10.09
C MET A 99 4.22 9.04 10.25
N ILE A 100 3.38 9.02 11.27
CA ILE A 100 2.56 10.18 11.63
C ILE A 100 3.51 11.28 12.09
N GLY A 101 3.50 12.42 11.40
CA GLY A 101 4.21 13.63 11.82
C GLY A 101 3.60 14.23 13.08
N GLN A 102 4.23 15.28 13.62
CA GLN A 102 3.60 16.03 14.72
C GLN A 102 2.36 16.74 14.17
N THR A 103 1.19 16.40 14.70
CA THR A 103 -0.04 17.18 14.49
C THR A 103 0.17 18.56 15.11
N PRO A 104 0.03 19.67 14.34
CA PRO A 104 -0.15 20.98 14.97
C PRO A 104 -1.38 20.90 15.86
N HIS A 105 -1.23 21.22 17.14
CA HIS A 105 -2.36 21.34 18.06
C HIS A 105 -3.30 22.45 17.52
N PRO A 106 -4.63 22.25 17.52
CA PRO A 106 -5.61 23.27 17.14
C PRO A 106 -5.55 24.51 18.04
#